data_AF-A0AAV9L2N0-F1
#
_entry.id   AF-A0AAV9L2N0-F1
#
_cell.length_a   1.000
_cell.length_b   1.000
_cell.length_c   1.000
_cell.angle_alpha   90.00
_cell.angle_beta   90.00
_cell.angle_gamma   90.00
#
_symmetry.space_group_name_H-M   'P 1'
#
loop_
_entity.id
_entity.type
_entity.pdbx_description
1 polymer ?
#
loop_
_entity_poly.entity_id
_entity_poly.type
_entity_poly.pdbx_seq_one_letter_code
_entity_poly.pdbx_strand_id
1 'polypeptide(L)'
;MVWGLTNNGLFSTNSAYKHINDQSSKHIREPNVKFKWIWAVNAPNKIRTFLWLLYHRRLPTNHSLKERGINVDPKCSYCDYPKEDSDHIFFACPSMLNFWNTIQARSGNQETQIFGNINENNLIDLWDKLRGKQFNQLID
;
A
#
# COMPACT_ATOMS: atom_id res chain seq x y z
N MET A 1 13.40 -28.07 24.79
CA MET A 1 13.05 -27.74 23.39
C MET A 1 14.24 -28.14 22.52
N VAL A 2 14.06 -28.97 21.49
CA VAL A 2 15.15 -29.49 20.65
C VAL A 2 14.90 -29.09 19.20
N TRP A 3 15.93 -28.61 18.50
CA TRP A 3 15.84 -28.18 17.11
C TRP A 3 15.98 -29.37 16.16
N GLY A 4 14.89 -29.80 15.52
CA GLY A 4 14.86 -31.02 14.69
C GLY A 4 15.53 -30.94 13.33
N LEU A 5 16.16 -29.81 12.96
CA LEU A 5 16.82 -29.60 11.67
C LEU A 5 18.35 -29.77 11.74
N THR A 6 18.87 -30.13 12.91
CA THR A 6 20.29 -30.45 13.12
C THR A 6 20.42 -31.73 13.92
N ASN A 7 21.44 -32.55 13.62
CA ASN A 7 21.66 -33.83 14.29
C ASN A 7 22.10 -33.67 15.77
N ASN A 8 22.60 -32.49 16.14
CA ASN A 8 22.98 -32.17 17.51
C ASN A 8 21.84 -31.49 18.31
N GLY A 9 20.67 -31.29 17.70
CA GLY A 9 19.52 -30.67 18.35
C GLY A 9 19.68 -29.18 18.67
N LEU A 10 20.79 -28.56 18.25
CA LEU A 10 21.08 -27.15 18.49
C LEU A 10 20.57 -26.28 17.35
N PHE A 11 19.99 -25.14 17.71
CA PHE A 11 19.56 -24.14 16.73
C PHE A 11 20.77 -23.58 15.97
N SER A 12 20.63 -23.44 14.66
CA SER A 12 21.57 -22.70 13.82
C SER A 12 20.81 -21.93 12.74
N THR A 13 21.18 -20.67 12.54
CA THR A 13 20.64 -19.82 11.47
C THR A 13 20.80 -20.45 10.09
N ASN A 14 21.87 -21.20 9.86
CA ASN A 14 22.13 -21.93 8.61
C ASN A 14 21.07 -23.02 8.36
N SER A 15 20.82 -23.88 9.36
CA SER A 15 19.80 -24.94 9.25
C SER A 15 18.37 -24.40 9.09
N ALA A 16 18.05 -23.29 9.77
CA ALA A 16 16.77 -22.60 9.64
C ALA A 16 16.60 -22.03 8.22
N TYR A 17 17.61 -21.33 7.71
CA TYR A 17 17.57 -20.72 6.38
C TYR A 17 17.46 -21.76 5.27
N LYS A 18 18.23 -22.85 5.36
CA LYS A 18 18.14 -23.98 4.42
C LYS A 18 16.74 -24.59 4.38
N HIS A 19 16.17 -24.89 5.54
CA HIS A 19 14.83 -25.45 5.61
C HIS A 19 13.76 -24.50 5.04
N ILE A 20 13.85 -23.19 5.33
CA ILE A 20 12.94 -22.20 4.74
C ILE A 20 13.08 -22.16 3.21
N ASN A 21 14.31 -22.19 2.69
CA ASN A 21 14.56 -22.12 1.26
C ASN A 21 14.13 -23.39 0.52
N ASP A 22 14.34 -24.57 1.11
CA ASP A 22 13.93 -25.87 0.57
C ASP A 22 12.40 -26.06 0.59
N GLN A 23 11.70 -25.43 1.54
CA GLN A 23 10.23 -25.37 1.51
C GLN A 23 9.73 -24.34 0.49
N SER A 24 10.49 -23.26 0.28
CA SER A 24 10.17 -22.21 -0.68
C SER A 24 10.37 -22.63 -2.13
N SER A 25 11.16 -23.67 -2.41
CA SER A 25 11.31 -24.23 -3.76
C SER A 25 10.19 -25.20 -4.14
N LYS A 26 9.44 -25.74 -3.16
CA LYS A 26 8.26 -26.60 -3.40
C LYS A 26 6.99 -25.80 -3.72
N HIS A 27 6.90 -24.57 -3.21
CA HIS A 27 5.90 -23.60 -3.65
C HIS A 27 6.58 -22.63 -4.60
N ILE A 28 6.35 -22.75 -5.91
CA ILE A 28 6.68 -21.67 -6.85
C ILE A 28 5.97 -20.41 -6.33
N ARG A 29 6.67 -19.59 -5.56
CA ARG A 29 6.24 -18.23 -5.29
C ARG A 29 6.35 -17.59 -6.66
N GLU A 30 5.21 -17.38 -7.33
CA GLU A 30 5.18 -16.52 -8.50
C GLU A 30 6.02 -15.28 -8.14
N PRO A 31 6.99 -14.89 -8.98
CA PRO A 31 7.73 -13.67 -8.72
C PRO A 31 6.69 -12.59 -8.43
N ASN A 32 6.87 -11.86 -7.35
CA ASN A 32 5.87 -10.95 -6.80
C ASN A 32 5.72 -9.72 -7.72
N VAL A 33 5.25 -9.94 -8.96
CA VAL A 33 5.26 -8.98 -10.07
C VAL A 33 4.28 -7.84 -9.79
N LYS A 34 3.26 -8.10 -8.96
CA LYS A 34 2.14 -7.20 -8.70
C LYS A 34 2.54 -5.84 -8.11
N PHE A 35 3.68 -5.74 -7.41
CA PHE A 35 4.14 -4.49 -6.78
C PHE A 35 5.54 -4.02 -7.19
N LYS A 36 6.21 -4.68 -8.16
CA LYS A 36 7.55 -4.24 -8.63
C LYS A 36 7.55 -2.79 -9.13
N TRP A 37 6.45 -2.38 -9.72
CA TRP A 37 6.27 -1.03 -10.25
C TRP A 37 6.42 0.06 -9.18
N ILE A 38 6.05 -0.21 -7.92
CA ILE A 38 6.19 0.75 -6.79
C ILE A 38 7.65 1.18 -6.61
N TRP A 39 8.58 0.24 -6.82
CA TRP A 39 10.01 0.49 -6.67
C TRP A 39 10.64 1.10 -7.93
N ALA A 40 9.98 0.98 -9.09
CA ALA A 40 10.38 1.61 -10.34
C ALA A 40 9.98 3.08 -10.43
N VAL A 41 9.18 3.57 -9.47
CA VAL A 41 8.77 4.97 -9.38
C VAL A 41 9.97 5.87 -9.12
N ASN A 42 10.11 6.94 -9.90
CA ASN A 42 11.11 8.00 -9.68
C ASN A 42 10.67 8.97 -8.57
N ALA A 43 10.63 8.47 -7.33
CA ALA A 43 10.28 9.28 -6.16
C ALA A 43 11.20 8.93 -4.99
N PRO A 44 11.31 9.82 -3.99
CA PRO A 44 12.04 9.54 -2.76
C PRO A 44 11.54 8.26 -2.08
N ASN A 45 12.44 7.56 -1.37
CA ASN A 45 12.10 6.28 -0.70
C ASN A 45 10.88 6.40 0.24
N LYS A 46 10.67 7.55 0.88
CA LYS A 46 9.49 7.82 1.71
C LYS A 46 8.18 7.63 0.94
N ILE A 47 8.13 8.07 -0.32
CA ILE A 47 6.95 7.91 -1.19
C ILE A 47 6.77 6.46 -1.59
N ARG A 48 7.85 5.76 -1.97
CA ARG A 48 7.79 4.32 -2.31
C ARG A 48 7.29 3.47 -1.13
N THR A 49 7.80 3.73 0.08
CA THR A 49 7.33 3.07 1.31
C THR A 49 5.85 3.38 1.57
N PHE A 50 5.44 4.64 1.40
CA PHE A 50 4.04 5.03 1.54
C PHE A 50 3.13 4.28 0.53
N LEU A 51 3.50 4.23 -0.75
CA LEU A 51 2.77 3.51 -1.79
C LEU A 51 2.68 2.01 -1.48
N TRP A 52 3.77 1.41 -0.99
CA TRP A 52 3.77 0.02 -0.56
C TRP A 52 2.79 -0.23 0.59
N LEU A 53 2.78 0.64 1.61
CA LEU A 53 1.82 0.54 2.72
C LEU A 53 0.38 0.75 2.25
N LEU A 54 0.15 1.71 1.36
CA LEU A 54 -1.17 1.98 0.78
C LEU A 54 -1.67 0.77 -0.02
N TYR A 55 -0.82 0.18 -0.85
CA TYR A 55 -1.14 -1.00 -1.67
C TYR A 55 -1.58 -2.18 -0.81
N HIS A 56 -0.90 -2.40 0.31
CA HIS A 56 -1.24 -3.46 1.25
C HIS A 56 -2.36 -3.08 2.25
N ARG A 57 -3.01 -1.91 2.12
CA ARG A 57 -3.98 -1.38 3.09
C ARG A 57 -3.47 -1.38 4.54
N ARG A 58 -2.18 -1.06 4.71
CA ARG A 58 -1.47 -1.08 6.00
C ARG A 58 -1.24 0.30 6.61
N LEU A 59 -1.80 1.35 6.02
CA LEU A 59 -1.73 2.68 6.59
C LEU A 59 -2.43 2.73 7.98
N PRO A 60 -1.92 3.53 8.91
CA PRO A 60 -2.49 3.68 10.25
C PRO A 60 -3.70 4.63 10.19
N THR A 61 -4.81 4.16 9.62
CA THR A 61 -6.09 4.88 9.62
C THR A 61 -6.85 4.61 10.91
N ASN A 62 -7.80 5.46 11.29
CA ASN A 62 -8.56 5.23 12.53
C ASN A 62 -9.27 3.87 12.54
N HIS A 63 -9.80 3.42 11.39
CA HIS A 63 -10.37 2.08 11.27
C HIS A 63 -9.33 0.98 11.53
N SER A 64 -8.15 1.05 10.90
CA SER A 64 -7.12 0.00 11.04
C SER A 64 -6.47 -0.01 12.42
N LEU A 65 -6.39 1.14 13.08
CA LEU A 65 -5.94 1.25 14.48
C LEU A 65 -6.98 0.60 15.42
N LYS A 66 -8.27 0.86 15.20
CA LYS A 66 -9.35 0.22 15.97
C LYS A 66 -9.37 -1.29 15.81
N GLU A 67 -9.19 -1.80 14.59
CA GLU A 67 -9.08 -3.25 14.33
C GLU A 67 -7.88 -3.89 15.07
N ARG A 68 -6.83 -3.12 15.35
CA ARG A 68 -5.67 -3.56 16.14
C ARG A 68 -5.89 -3.42 17.66
N GLY A 69 -7.09 -3.06 18.11
CA GLY A 69 -7.43 -2.93 19.53
C GLY A 69 -6.99 -1.61 20.16
N ILE A 70 -6.58 -0.62 19.37
CA ILE A 70 -6.27 0.71 19.88
C ILE A 70 -7.59 1.45 20.08
N ASN A 71 -7.76 2.07 21.26
CA ASN A 71 -8.97 2.83 21.59
C ASN A 71 -9.00 4.18 20.86
N VAL A 72 -9.51 4.18 19.63
CA VAL A 72 -9.75 5.35 18.79
C VAL A 72 -11.16 5.30 18.19
N ASP A 73 -11.76 6.47 17.96
CA ASP A 73 -13.01 6.58 17.19
C ASP A 73 -12.68 6.25 15.71
N PRO A 74 -13.34 5.25 15.08
CA PRO A 74 -13.04 4.87 13.70
C PRO A 74 -13.48 5.91 12.67
N LYS A 75 -14.17 6.98 13.10
CA LYS A 75 -14.62 8.05 12.22
C LYS A 75 -13.49 8.79 11.54
N CYS A 76 -13.79 9.36 10.39
CA CYS A 76 -12.89 10.26 9.69
C CYS A 76 -12.79 11.59 10.42
N SER A 77 -11.57 12.00 10.73
CA SER A 77 -11.33 13.26 11.45
C SER A 77 -11.66 14.52 10.62
N TYR A 78 -11.87 14.36 9.31
CA TYR A 78 -12.08 15.47 8.38
C TYR A 78 -13.53 15.66 7.93
N CYS A 79 -14.36 14.62 7.99
CA CYS A 79 -15.73 14.66 7.49
C CYS A 79 -16.73 13.84 8.34
N ASP A 80 -16.30 13.34 9.49
CA ASP A 80 -17.09 12.53 10.43
C ASP A 80 -17.69 11.24 9.87
N TYR A 81 -17.24 10.81 8.68
CA TYR A 81 -17.68 9.54 8.10
C TYR A 81 -17.34 8.36 9.03
N PRO A 82 -18.26 7.40 9.28
CA PRO A 82 -18.10 6.36 10.32
C PRO A 82 -16.88 5.45 10.21
N LYS A 83 -16.25 5.36 9.04
CA LYS A 83 -15.15 4.44 8.76
C LYS A 83 -14.03 5.12 7.99
N GLU A 84 -13.00 5.54 8.70
CA GLU A 84 -11.78 6.09 8.11
C GLU A 84 -10.83 4.95 7.69
N ASP A 85 -10.90 4.55 6.42
CA ASP A 85 -9.94 3.65 5.79
C ASP A 85 -9.19 4.35 4.63
N SER A 86 -8.21 3.67 4.05
CA SER A 86 -7.41 4.24 2.96
C SER A 86 -8.27 4.63 1.76
N ASP A 87 -9.28 3.83 1.41
CA ASP A 87 -10.17 4.15 0.29
C ASP A 87 -10.92 5.46 0.57
N HIS A 88 -11.45 5.61 1.79
CA HIS A 88 -12.13 6.83 2.21
C HIS A 88 -11.19 8.04 2.22
N ILE A 89 -10.05 7.97 2.92
CA ILE A 89 -9.16 9.13 3.07
C ILE A 89 -8.71 9.64 1.71
N PHE A 90 -8.35 8.76 0.76
CA PHE A 90 -7.74 9.19 -0.50
C PHE A 90 -8.76 9.53 -1.59
N PHE A 91 -9.94 8.90 -1.62
CA PHE A 91 -10.87 9.00 -2.75
C PHE A 91 -12.31 9.39 -2.42
N ALA A 92 -12.81 9.11 -1.21
CA ALA A 92 -14.21 9.39 -0.88
C ALA A 92 -14.38 10.59 0.06
N CYS A 93 -13.33 10.95 0.81
CA CYS A 93 -13.38 12.03 1.77
C CYS A 93 -13.55 13.37 1.05
N PRO A 94 -14.65 14.12 1.27
CA PRO A 94 -14.88 15.40 0.60
C PRO A 94 -13.76 16.41 0.83
N SER A 95 -13.21 16.43 2.04
CA SER A 95 -12.07 17.29 2.41
C SER A 95 -10.82 16.94 1.61
N MET A 96 -10.58 15.65 1.36
CA MET A 96 -9.44 15.22 0.54
C MET A 96 -9.65 15.50 -0.95
N LEU A 97 -10.87 15.29 -1.46
CA LEU A 97 -11.20 15.63 -2.85
C LEU A 97 -10.97 17.11 -3.14
N ASN A 98 -11.40 18.00 -2.22
CA ASN A 98 -11.13 19.43 -2.34
C ASN A 98 -9.63 19.75 -2.36
N PHE A 99 -8.84 19.06 -1.53
CA PHE A 99 -7.39 19.20 -1.53
C PHE A 99 -6.78 18.78 -2.88
N TRP A 100 -7.18 17.63 -3.43
CA TRP A 100 -6.71 17.18 -4.74
C TRP A 100 -7.07 18.15 -5.87
N ASN A 101 -8.30 18.65 -5.88
CA ASN A 101 -8.75 19.66 -6.85
C ASN A 101 -7.90 20.94 -6.76
N THR A 102 -7.53 21.35 -5.55
CA THR A 102 -6.67 22.53 -5.33
C THR A 102 -5.26 22.31 -5.85
N ILE A 103 -4.68 21.12 -5.65
CA ILE A 103 -3.37 20.77 -6.20
C ILE A 103 -3.42 20.77 -7.73
N GLN A 104 -4.45 20.16 -8.32
CA GLN A 104 -4.59 20.07 -9.77
C GLN A 104 -4.69 21.47 -10.41
N ALA A 105 -5.51 22.35 -9.82
CA ALA A 105 -5.64 23.73 -10.30
C ALA A 105 -4.31 24.51 -10.28
N ARG A 106 -3.40 24.18 -9.35
CA ARG A 106 -2.07 24.82 -9.24
C ARG A 106 -1.04 24.23 -10.20
N SER A 107 -1.21 22.97 -10.61
CA SER A 107 -0.21 22.26 -11.42
C SER A 107 -0.18 22.70 -12.88
N GLY A 108 -1.15 23.48 -13.38
CA GLY A 108 -1.22 23.92 -14.78
C GLY A 108 -1.47 22.80 -15.82
N ASN A 109 -1.36 21.54 -15.41
CA ASN A 109 -1.53 20.36 -16.25
C ASN A 109 -3.02 19.98 -16.32
N GLN A 110 -3.64 20.19 -17.49
CA GLN A 110 -5.01 19.74 -17.76
C GLN A 110 -5.12 18.23 -18.03
N GLU A 111 -4.02 17.49 -18.07
CA GLU A 111 -4.01 16.08 -18.50
C GLU A 111 -4.18 15.04 -17.38
N THR A 112 -4.30 15.41 -16.11
CA THR A 112 -4.39 14.39 -15.05
C THR A 112 -5.78 14.31 -14.45
N GLN A 113 -6.78 14.01 -15.29
CA GLN A 113 -8.05 13.39 -14.83
C GLN A 113 -7.85 11.99 -14.21
N ILE A 114 -6.70 11.70 -13.60
CA ILE A 114 -6.47 10.45 -12.88
C ILE A 114 -7.35 10.40 -11.63
N PHE A 115 -7.53 11.54 -10.96
CA PHE A 115 -8.37 11.67 -9.78
C PHE A 115 -9.75 12.28 -10.07
N GLY A 116 -9.92 12.92 -11.23
CA GLY A 116 -11.10 13.72 -11.59
C GLY A 116 -12.31 12.94 -12.11
N ASN A 117 -12.22 11.62 -12.25
CA ASN A 117 -13.33 10.74 -12.65
C ASN A 117 -13.14 9.32 -12.10
N ILE A 118 -12.70 9.18 -10.85
CA ILE A 118 -12.80 7.90 -10.13
C ILE A 118 -14.20 7.82 -9.53
N ASN A 119 -15.17 7.41 -10.34
CA ASN A 119 -16.50 7.04 -9.85
C ASN A 119 -16.35 5.78 -8.99
N GLU A 120 -16.39 5.93 -7.66
CA GLU A 120 -16.70 4.94 -6.60
C GLU A 120 -16.00 3.56 -6.58
N ASN A 121 -15.19 3.18 -7.57
CA ASN A 121 -14.71 1.81 -7.72
C ASN A 121 -13.28 1.64 -7.21
N ASN A 122 -13.10 1.82 -5.90
CA ASN A 122 -12.02 1.31 -5.03
C ASN A 122 -10.53 1.59 -5.43
N LEU A 123 -9.63 1.44 -4.46
CA LEU A 123 -8.16 1.48 -4.68
C LEU A 123 -7.67 0.52 -5.78
N ILE A 124 -8.39 -0.56 -6.07
CA ILE A 124 -7.96 -1.61 -7.00
C ILE A 124 -8.00 -1.09 -8.45
N ASP A 125 -9.05 -0.38 -8.85
CA ASP A 125 -9.13 0.25 -10.18
C ASP A 125 -8.06 1.32 -10.37
N LEU A 126 -7.76 2.09 -9.31
CA LEU A 126 -6.65 3.03 -9.33
C LEU A 126 -5.32 2.30 -9.49
N TRP A 127 -5.06 1.24 -8.73
CA TRP A 127 -3.82 0.49 -8.87
C TRP A 127 -3.70 -0.09 -10.28
N ASP A 128 -4.79 -0.54 -10.89
CA ASP A 128 -4.79 -1.06 -12.25
C ASP A 128 -4.42 0.01 -13.28
N LYS A 129 -4.87 1.25 -13.08
CA LYS A 129 -4.48 2.41 -13.90
C LYS A 129 -3.05 2.88 -13.62
N LEU A 130 -2.63 2.90 -12.36
CA LEU A 130 -1.28 3.33 -11.96
C LEU A 130 -0.19 2.29 -12.23
N ARG A 131 -0.55 1.02 -12.46
CA ARG A 131 0.38 -0.05 -12.86
C ARG A 131 0.97 0.28 -14.24
N GLY A 132 2.17 0.88 -14.28
CA GLY A 132 2.93 1.06 -15.52
C GLY A 132 3.76 2.35 -15.57
N LYS A 133 4.08 2.81 -16.79
CA LYS A 133 4.91 4.00 -17.06
C LYS A 133 4.23 5.33 -16.68
N GLN A 134 2.92 5.31 -16.38
CA GLN A 134 2.13 6.51 -16.15
C GLN A 134 2.45 7.20 -14.82
N PHE A 135 2.80 6.47 -13.76
CA PHE A 135 3.07 7.11 -12.45
C PHE A 135 4.25 8.08 -12.49
N ASN A 136 5.31 7.78 -13.25
CA ASN A 136 6.45 8.68 -13.39
C ASN A 136 6.12 9.94 -14.18
N GLN A 137 5.22 9.85 -15.16
CA GLN A 137 4.76 10.99 -15.97
C GLN A 137 3.92 12.00 -15.17
N LEU A 138 3.51 11.67 -13.94
CA LEU A 138 2.67 12.52 -13.09
C LEU A 138 3.46 13.30 -12.04
N ILE A 139 4.72 12.92 -11.82
CA ILE A 139 5.59 13.53 -10.80
C ILE A 139 6.60 14.50 -11.43
N ASP A 140 6.84 14.37 -12.73
CA ASP A 140 7.58 15.35 -13.55
C ASP A 140 6.67 16.53 -13.94
#